data_AF-A0A8H6T069-F1
#
_entry.id   AF-A0A8H6T069-F1
#
_cell.length_a   1.000
_cell.length_b   1.000
_cell.length_c   1.000
_cell.angle_alpha   90.00
_cell.angle_beta   90.00
_cell.angle_gamma   90.00
#
_symmetry.space_group_name_H-M   'P 1'
#
loop_
_entity.id
_entity.type
_entity.pdbx_description
1 polymer ?
#
loop_
_entity_poly.entity_id
_entity_poly.type
_entity_poly.pdbx_seq_one_letter_code
_entity_poly.pdbx_strand_id
1 'polypeptide(L)'
;MVDPKKKIVELTAEELADLGYLTDKVAPGVRKRVERVLSDPKYLGGTDIFLGFQASRSSWSSARSAGTRARPPPLRLPTPPTSTASDADTLFSRYSSNSLAFTVVTPDLITKYESDFYYNGLSGSPPPLLWRSDLEENPFPAPVRGDRHFSIPVKTAHGVIGTPLNAVWPAVAPAILASLKSRGIKYSAVQPVRFSIVDGDRDEYLGPVVVWIAIPPNSSGAGAVRDATPDILRILTDAQITNVVVEWYQGTIKKLADPPLVAVEYRTSAARSS
;
A
#
# COMPACT_ATOMS: atom_id res chain seq x y z
N MET A 1 0.70 -5.13 27.15
CA MET A 1 1.25 -5.32 25.78
C MET A 1 0.21 -6.10 25.01
N VAL A 2 -0.29 -5.52 23.91
CA VAL A 2 -1.24 -6.20 23.03
C VAL A 2 -0.46 -7.15 22.14
N ASP A 3 -0.85 -8.42 22.07
CA ASP A 3 -0.24 -9.39 21.16
C ASP A 3 -0.39 -8.89 19.70
N PRO A 4 0.70 -8.73 18.92
CA PRO A 4 0.62 -8.28 17.53
C PRO A 4 -0.17 -9.23 16.61
N LYS A 5 -0.50 -10.44 17.09
CA LYS A 5 -1.40 -11.38 16.41
C LYS A 5 -2.87 -11.21 16.79
N LYS A 6 -3.20 -10.41 17.80
CA LYS A 6 -4.59 -10.10 18.15
C LYS A 6 -5.24 -9.37 16.98
N LYS A 7 -6.45 -9.82 16.63
CA LYS A 7 -7.28 -9.15 15.63
C LYS A 7 -7.90 -7.89 16.22
N ILE A 8 -8.28 -6.94 15.39
CA ILE A 8 -8.93 -5.69 15.83
C ILE A 8 -10.19 -5.98 16.66
N VAL A 9 -10.91 -7.07 16.37
CA VAL A 9 -12.11 -7.50 17.11
C VAL A 9 -11.82 -8.13 18.49
N GLU A 10 -10.56 -8.46 18.77
CA GLU A 10 -10.11 -9.04 20.04
C GLU A 10 -9.52 -7.96 20.98
N LEU A 11 -9.54 -6.70 20.55
CA LEU A 11 -9.04 -5.56 21.29
C LEU A 11 -10.17 -4.87 22.06
N THR A 12 -9.91 -4.52 23.32
CA THR A 12 -10.84 -3.67 24.09
C THR A 12 -10.85 -2.25 23.54
N ALA A 13 -11.88 -1.47 23.91
CA ALA A 13 -11.93 -0.06 23.55
C ALA A 13 -10.75 0.73 24.13
N GLU A 14 -10.26 0.37 25.33
CA GLU A 14 -9.04 0.97 25.89
C GLU A 14 -7.80 0.57 25.10
N GLU A 15 -7.64 -0.72 24.74
CA GLU A 15 -6.51 -1.16 23.90
C GLU A 15 -6.50 -0.44 22.54
N LEU A 16 -7.67 -0.23 21.92
CA LEU A 16 -7.81 0.53 20.67
C LEU A 16 -7.53 2.02 20.85
N ALA A 17 -7.89 2.62 21.99
CA ALA A 17 -7.59 4.02 22.30
C ALA A 17 -6.08 4.22 22.53
N ASP A 18 -5.44 3.33 23.29
CA ASP A 18 -4.01 3.34 23.59
C ASP A 18 -3.16 3.12 22.33
N LEU A 19 -3.63 2.26 21.41
CA LEU A 19 -3.02 2.08 20.09
C LEU A 19 -3.28 3.26 19.15
N GLY A 20 -4.08 4.25 19.58
CA GLY A 20 -4.39 5.43 18.79
C GLY A 20 -5.31 5.14 17.61
N TYR A 21 -6.26 4.21 17.74
CA TYR A 21 -7.30 3.93 16.73
C TYR A 21 -8.62 4.66 17.01
N LEU A 22 -8.90 4.98 18.27
CA LEU A 22 -10.15 5.61 18.71
C LEU A 22 -9.96 7.01 19.32
N THR A 23 -8.79 7.64 19.15
CA THR A 23 -8.57 9.01 19.64
C THR A 23 -9.02 10.06 18.63
N ASP A 24 -9.36 11.26 19.09
CA ASP A 24 -9.75 12.38 18.20
C ASP A 24 -8.59 12.90 17.33
N LYS A 25 -7.36 12.40 17.56
CA LYS A 25 -6.17 12.72 16.78
C LYS A 25 -5.98 11.80 15.56
N VAL A 26 -6.88 10.84 15.36
CA VAL A 26 -6.81 9.82 14.31
C VAL A 26 -7.50 10.31 13.04
N ALA A 27 -6.93 9.96 11.88
CA ALA A 27 -7.57 10.25 10.62
C ALA A 27 -8.99 9.64 10.56
N PRO A 28 -10.03 10.40 10.16
CA PRO A 28 -11.43 9.94 10.21
C PRO A 28 -11.69 8.61 9.49
N GLY A 29 -10.93 8.31 8.43
CA GLY A 29 -11.04 7.06 7.67
C GLY A 29 -10.61 5.81 8.47
N VAL A 30 -9.66 5.96 9.40
CA VAL A 30 -9.15 4.87 10.24
C VAL A 30 -10.15 4.54 11.34
N ARG A 31 -10.65 5.59 12.02
CA ARG A 31 -11.70 5.47 13.02
C ARG A 31 -12.93 4.80 12.44
N LYS A 32 -13.41 5.27 11.28
CA LYS A 32 -14.55 4.68 10.57
C LYS A 32 -14.33 3.22 10.17
N ARG A 33 -13.09 2.82 9.85
CA ARG A 33 -12.74 1.44 9.47
C ARG A 33 -12.69 0.52 10.70
N VAL A 34 -12.14 1.00 11.82
CA VAL A 34 -12.15 0.29 13.11
C VAL A 34 -13.56 0.14 13.63
N GLU A 35 -14.35 1.22 13.64
CA GLU A 35 -15.78 1.18 14.00
C GLU A 35 -16.56 0.21 13.12
N ARG A 36 -16.27 0.16 11.82
CA ARG A 36 -16.90 -0.81 10.90
C ARG A 36 -16.54 -2.26 11.23
N VAL A 37 -15.27 -2.55 11.51
CA VAL A 37 -14.79 -3.88 11.92
C VAL A 37 -15.45 -4.31 13.23
N LEU A 38 -15.61 -3.39 14.19
CA LEU A 38 -16.28 -3.64 15.46
C LEU A 38 -17.80 -3.83 15.31
N SER A 39 -18.43 -3.12 14.36
CA SER A 39 -19.87 -3.23 14.09
C SER A 39 -20.26 -4.50 13.33
N ASP A 40 -19.31 -5.13 12.62
CA ASP A 40 -19.56 -6.34 11.84
C ASP A 40 -18.39 -7.35 11.93
N PRO A 41 -18.16 -7.92 13.12
CA PRO A 41 -17.02 -8.80 13.38
C PRO A 41 -17.09 -10.11 12.60
N LYS A 42 -18.28 -10.54 12.17
CA LYS A 42 -18.51 -11.78 11.44
C LYS A 42 -17.85 -11.78 10.06
N TYR A 43 -17.80 -10.63 9.39
CA TYR A 43 -17.21 -10.51 8.04
C TYR A 43 -15.88 -9.75 8.02
N LEU A 44 -15.54 -9.03 9.09
CA LEU A 44 -14.37 -8.14 9.16
C LEU A 44 -13.34 -8.50 10.24
N GLY A 45 -13.61 -9.53 11.06
CA GLY A 45 -12.75 -9.98 12.15
C GLY A 45 -11.40 -10.57 11.73
N GLY A 46 -11.17 -10.77 10.43
CA GLY A 46 -9.86 -11.16 9.89
C GLY A 46 -8.88 -10.00 9.69
N THR A 47 -9.29 -8.75 9.94
CA THR A 47 -8.44 -7.56 9.72
C THR A 47 -7.38 -7.47 10.82
N ASP A 48 -6.12 -7.71 10.42
CA ASP A 48 -4.98 -7.49 11.30
C ASP A 48 -4.70 -5.99 11.50
N ILE A 49 -3.97 -5.69 12.58
CA ILE A 49 -3.56 -4.33 12.97
C ILE A 49 -2.70 -3.66 11.85
N PHE A 50 -2.07 -4.46 10.98
CA PHE A 50 -1.15 -3.99 9.94
C PHE A 50 -1.88 -3.38 8.73
N LEU A 51 -3.02 -3.96 8.33
CA LEU A 51 -3.93 -3.40 7.32
C LEU A 51 -4.58 -2.09 7.78
N GLY A 52 -4.86 -1.96 9.08
CA GLY A 52 -5.33 -0.70 9.69
C GLY A 52 -4.28 0.41 9.57
N PHE A 53 -3.02 0.09 9.86
CA PHE A 53 -1.91 1.04 9.86
C PHE A 53 -1.53 1.57 8.46
N GLN A 54 -1.60 0.73 7.42
CA GLN A 54 -1.36 1.18 6.03
C GLN A 54 -2.46 2.14 5.54
N ALA A 55 -3.73 1.88 5.89
CA ALA A 55 -4.84 2.78 5.58
C ALA A 55 -4.77 4.11 6.36
N SER A 56 -4.15 4.13 7.55
CA SER A 56 -3.93 5.37 8.31
C SER A 56 -2.94 6.32 7.65
N ARG A 57 -1.88 5.79 7.03
CA ARG A 57 -0.84 6.61 6.39
C ARG A 57 -1.30 7.27 5.09
N SER A 58 -2.15 6.61 4.30
CA SER A 58 -2.72 7.19 3.07
C SER A 58 -3.71 8.32 3.36
N SER A 59 -4.54 8.19 4.42
CA SER A 59 -5.50 9.22 4.82
C SER A 59 -4.83 10.49 5.35
N TRP A 60 -3.68 10.39 6.02
CA TRP A 60 -2.92 11.56 6.49
C TRP A 60 -2.28 12.37 5.36
N SER A 61 -1.82 11.71 4.29
CA SER A 61 -1.27 12.40 3.11
C SER A 61 -2.34 13.21 2.38
N SER A 62 -3.57 12.69 2.31
CA SER A 62 -4.70 13.37 1.66
C SER A 62 -5.20 14.58 2.47
N ALA A 63 -5.17 14.51 3.80
CA ALA A 63 -5.64 15.60 4.67
C ALA A 63 -4.72 16.84 4.66
N ARG A 64 -3.42 16.68 4.36
CA ARG A 64 -2.49 17.82 4.21
C ARG A 64 -2.76 18.66 2.96
N SER A 65 -3.36 18.08 1.91
CA SER A 65 -3.70 18.81 0.69
C SER A 65 -4.98 19.65 0.81
N ALA A 66 -5.80 19.44 1.85
CA ALA A 66 -7.10 20.09 2.02
C ALA A 66 -7.18 21.11 3.19
N GLY A 67 -6.03 21.52 3.75
CA GLY A 67 -5.97 22.45 4.90
C GLY A 67 -6.22 23.92 4.53
N THR A 68 -7.47 24.35 4.69
CA THR A 68 -8.04 25.69 4.54
C THR A 68 -7.21 26.85 5.14
N ARG A 69 -6.86 27.84 4.30
CA ARG A 69 -6.36 29.16 4.74
C ARG A 69 -7.53 30.14 4.83
N ALA A 70 -7.69 30.78 5.99
CA ALA A 70 -8.71 31.80 6.25
C ALA A 70 -8.60 33.00 5.28
N ARG A 71 -9.75 33.50 4.84
CA ARG A 71 -9.93 34.59 3.85
C ARG A 71 -9.84 35.98 4.51
N PRO A 72 -8.95 36.90 4.08
CA PRO A 72 -9.08 38.34 4.30
C PRO A 72 -9.77 39.04 3.09
N PRO A 73 -10.25 40.29 3.26
CA PRO A 73 -11.11 40.99 2.29
C PRO A 73 -10.34 41.51 1.05
N PRO A 74 -11.05 41.93 -0.02
CA PRO A 74 -10.48 42.01 -1.36
C PRO A 74 -9.72 43.31 -1.59
N LEU A 75 -8.51 43.22 -2.14
CA LEU A 75 -7.86 44.32 -2.82
C LEU A 75 -7.36 43.88 -4.19
N ARG A 76 -7.42 44.85 -5.11
CA ARG A 76 -7.37 44.81 -6.58
C ARG A 76 -6.26 43.94 -7.22
N LEU A 77 -6.59 43.49 -8.44
CA LEU A 77 -5.78 42.73 -9.41
C LEU A 77 -4.33 43.23 -9.57
N PRO A 78 -3.44 42.30 -9.97
CA PRO A 78 -2.91 42.35 -11.34
C PRO A 78 -3.14 41.05 -12.14
N THR A 79 -3.08 41.20 -13.46
CA THR A 79 -3.16 40.21 -14.55
C THR A 79 -2.49 38.84 -14.32
N PRO A 80 -2.97 37.78 -14.99
CA PRO A 80 -2.52 36.41 -14.76
C PRO A 80 -1.13 36.16 -15.38
N PRO A 81 -0.14 35.68 -14.61
CA PRO A 81 0.98 34.98 -15.22
C PRO A 81 0.51 33.55 -15.53
N THR A 82 0.34 33.31 -16.83
CA THR A 82 0.86 32.16 -17.58
C THR A 82 0.96 30.81 -16.85
N SER A 83 0.13 29.88 -17.31
CA SER A 83 0.29 28.42 -17.32
C SER A 83 1.01 27.79 -16.12
N THR A 84 0.23 27.26 -15.18
CA THR A 84 0.67 26.22 -14.24
C THR A 84 1.38 25.11 -15.02
N ALA A 85 2.68 24.94 -14.80
CA ALA A 85 3.44 23.85 -15.39
C ALA A 85 2.79 22.51 -15.02
N SER A 86 2.61 21.66 -16.03
CA SER A 86 1.99 20.35 -15.87
C SER A 86 2.82 19.44 -14.95
N ASP A 87 2.18 18.54 -14.20
CA ASP A 87 2.89 17.45 -13.52
C ASP A 87 3.73 16.63 -14.52
N ALA A 88 3.28 16.55 -15.78
CA ALA A 88 4.01 15.98 -16.91
C ALA A 88 5.38 16.63 -17.13
N ASP A 89 5.45 17.97 -17.11
CA ASP A 89 6.70 18.73 -17.29
C ASP A 89 7.61 18.62 -16.07
N THR A 90 7.03 18.49 -14.86
CA THR A 90 7.80 18.25 -13.63
C THR A 90 8.42 16.85 -13.60
N LEU A 91 7.68 15.84 -14.05
CA LEU A 91 8.14 14.45 -14.19
C LEU A 91 9.16 14.30 -15.30
N PHE A 92 8.90 14.89 -16.47
CA PHE A 92 9.90 14.96 -17.54
C PHE A 92 11.13 15.71 -17.07
N SER A 93 11.03 16.86 -16.40
CA SER A 93 12.21 17.58 -15.88
C SER A 93 13.03 16.75 -14.89
N ARG A 94 12.38 15.98 -14.01
CA ARG A 94 13.05 15.05 -13.07
C ARG A 94 13.81 13.92 -13.78
N TYR A 95 13.36 13.48 -14.95
CA TYR A 95 13.98 12.39 -15.72
C TYR A 95 14.58 12.82 -17.07
N SER A 96 14.55 14.11 -17.40
CA SER A 96 15.03 14.67 -18.68
C SER A 96 16.54 14.51 -18.80
N SER A 97 17.23 14.54 -17.65
CA SER A 97 18.65 14.21 -17.52
C SER A 97 18.95 12.71 -17.56
N ASN A 98 17.95 11.83 -17.53
CA ASN A 98 18.08 10.38 -17.64
C ASN A 98 17.13 9.81 -18.71
N SER A 99 17.49 10.04 -19.99
CA SER A 99 16.73 9.56 -21.15
C SER A 99 16.46 8.05 -21.15
N LEU A 100 17.20 7.26 -20.37
CA LEU A 100 17.00 5.81 -20.24
C LEU A 100 15.86 5.43 -19.31
N ALA A 101 15.30 6.39 -18.56
CA ALA A 101 14.26 6.09 -17.57
C ALA A 101 12.97 5.53 -18.18
N PHE A 102 12.70 5.85 -19.45
CA PHE A 102 11.54 5.37 -20.21
C PHE A 102 11.85 4.18 -21.13
N THR A 103 13.08 3.68 -21.10
CA THR A 103 13.49 2.49 -21.86
C THR A 103 13.85 1.37 -20.89
N VAL A 104 13.51 0.13 -21.23
CA VAL A 104 13.94 -1.03 -20.45
C VAL A 104 15.44 -1.23 -20.69
N VAL A 105 16.22 -1.24 -19.61
CA VAL A 105 17.66 -1.47 -19.64
C VAL A 105 17.96 -2.79 -18.93
N THR A 106 18.65 -3.70 -19.60
CA THR A 106 19.05 -4.98 -19.01
C THR A 106 19.88 -4.75 -17.73
N PRO A 107 19.66 -5.51 -16.63
CA PRO A 107 18.85 -6.74 -16.52
C PRO A 107 17.39 -6.52 -16.11
N ASP A 108 16.93 -5.27 -16.05
CA ASP A 108 15.56 -4.95 -15.66
C ASP A 108 14.57 -5.35 -16.76
N LEU A 109 13.32 -5.59 -16.35
CA LEU A 109 12.23 -6.00 -17.25
C LEU A 109 11.14 -4.95 -17.41
N ILE A 110 11.22 -3.88 -16.63
CA ILE A 110 10.32 -2.72 -16.69
C ILE A 110 11.17 -1.45 -16.75
N THR A 111 10.56 -0.35 -17.16
CA THR A 111 11.25 0.94 -17.21
C THR A 111 11.51 1.44 -15.79
N LYS A 112 12.59 2.22 -15.60
CA LYS A 112 12.85 2.86 -14.30
C LYS A 112 11.69 3.76 -13.89
N TYR A 113 11.09 4.44 -14.85
CA TYR A 113 9.92 5.27 -14.65
C TYR A 113 8.74 4.47 -14.08
N GLU A 114 8.39 3.34 -14.69
CA GLU A 114 7.33 2.46 -14.17
C GLU A 114 7.69 1.93 -12.78
N SER A 115 8.91 1.45 -12.58
CA SER A 115 9.41 1.00 -11.27
C SER A 115 9.15 2.03 -10.16
N ASP A 116 9.49 3.30 -10.41
CA ASP A 116 9.42 4.36 -9.41
C ASP A 116 7.99 4.87 -9.15
N PHE A 117 7.11 4.80 -10.16
CA PHE A 117 5.78 5.46 -10.12
C PHE A 117 4.58 4.52 -10.13
N TYR A 118 4.77 3.22 -10.32
CA TYR A 118 3.65 2.27 -10.41
C TYR A 118 2.71 2.31 -9.19
N TYR A 119 3.26 2.56 -8.00
CA TYR A 119 2.51 2.67 -6.74
C TYR A 119 2.34 4.11 -6.26
N ASN A 120 2.35 5.07 -7.18
CA ASN A 120 2.06 6.47 -6.88
C ASN A 120 0.77 6.59 -6.04
N GLY A 121 0.78 7.43 -5.00
CA GLY A 121 -0.35 7.58 -4.07
C GLY A 121 -0.29 6.73 -2.80
N LEU A 122 0.41 5.59 -2.79
CA LEU A 122 0.46 4.73 -1.58
C LEU A 122 1.24 5.37 -0.43
N SER A 123 2.33 6.06 -0.74
CA SER A 123 3.13 6.82 0.23
C SER A 123 3.98 7.87 -0.47
N GLY A 124 4.61 8.78 0.27
CA GLY A 124 5.52 9.78 -0.31
C GLY A 124 6.81 9.20 -0.91
N SER A 125 7.14 7.94 -0.62
CA SER A 125 8.24 7.20 -1.22
C SER A 125 7.81 5.73 -1.36
N PRO A 126 7.00 5.43 -2.40
CA PRO A 126 6.48 4.09 -2.59
C PRO A 126 7.62 3.10 -2.87
N PRO A 127 7.45 1.82 -2.54
CA PRO A 127 8.43 0.81 -2.89
C PRO A 127 8.54 0.69 -4.42
N PRO A 128 9.73 0.43 -4.97
CA PRO A 128 9.87 0.25 -6.40
C PRO A 128 9.23 -1.07 -6.84
N LEU A 129 8.43 -1.02 -7.91
CA LEU A 129 7.98 -2.22 -8.61
C LEU A 129 9.19 -2.92 -9.23
N LEU A 130 9.20 -4.25 -9.19
CA LEU A 130 10.23 -5.06 -9.82
C LEU A 130 9.71 -5.74 -11.09
N TRP A 131 8.51 -6.32 -11.02
CA TRP A 131 7.86 -6.99 -12.14
C TRP A 131 6.37 -7.23 -11.82
N ARG A 132 5.54 -7.37 -12.85
CA ARG A 132 4.11 -7.72 -12.73
C ARG A 132 3.66 -8.61 -13.87
N SER A 133 2.68 -9.47 -13.61
CA SER A 133 2.24 -10.50 -14.56
C SER A 133 1.37 -9.99 -15.71
N ASP A 134 0.73 -8.83 -15.55
CA ASP A 134 -0.13 -8.21 -16.55
C ASP A 134 0.61 -7.17 -17.42
N LEU A 135 1.96 -7.22 -17.43
CA LEU A 135 2.80 -6.22 -18.08
C LEU A 135 2.46 -6.00 -19.56
N GLU A 136 2.16 -7.08 -20.29
CA GLU A 136 1.85 -7.03 -21.73
C GLU A 136 0.41 -6.58 -22.01
N GLU A 137 -0.54 -6.98 -21.17
CA GLU A 137 -1.98 -6.70 -21.36
C GLU A 137 -2.37 -5.30 -20.88
N ASN A 138 -1.61 -4.75 -19.94
CA ASN A 138 -1.93 -3.52 -19.24
C ASN A 138 -0.68 -2.63 -19.14
N PRO A 139 -0.24 -1.96 -20.23
CA PRO A 139 0.97 -1.13 -20.20
C PRO A 139 0.83 0.05 -19.24
N PHE A 140 1.91 0.40 -18.54
CA PHE A 140 1.91 1.56 -17.64
C PHE A 140 1.96 2.86 -18.46
N PRO A 141 1.08 3.85 -18.19
CA PRO A 141 1.07 5.09 -18.95
C PRO A 141 2.39 5.84 -18.74
N ALA A 142 3.02 6.24 -19.83
CA ALA A 142 4.21 7.08 -19.82
C ALA A 142 3.91 8.38 -20.57
N PRO A 143 4.39 9.53 -20.09
CA PRO A 143 4.15 10.80 -20.74
C PRO A 143 4.88 10.84 -22.09
N VAL A 144 4.21 11.38 -23.10
CA VAL A 144 4.80 11.65 -24.41
C VAL A 144 5.30 13.09 -24.44
N ARG A 145 6.38 13.35 -25.18
CA ARG A 145 6.93 14.70 -25.31
C ARG A 145 5.86 15.64 -25.88
N GLY A 146 5.48 16.66 -25.09
CA GLY A 146 4.44 17.62 -25.44
C GLY A 146 3.10 17.43 -24.71
N ASP A 147 2.98 16.41 -23.86
CA ASP A 147 1.78 16.19 -23.05
C ASP A 147 1.61 17.28 -21.98
N ARG A 148 0.60 18.12 -22.16
CA ARG A 148 0.31 19.25 -21.25
C ARG A 148 -0.53 18.86 -20.04
N HIS A 149 -1.19 17.70 -20.06
CA HIS A 149 -2.14 17.29 -19.01
C HIS A 149 -1.95 15.83 -18.58
N PHE A 150 -0.71 15.32 -18.62
CA PHE A 150 -0.44 13.97 -18.15
C PHE A 150 -0.40 13.91 -16.62
N SER A 151 -1.15 12.97 -16.06
CA SER A 151 -1.17 12.64 -14.65
C SER A 151 -0.80 11.19 -14.45
N ILE A 152 0.06 10.90 -13.47
CA ILE A 152 0.34 9.53 -13.07
C ILE A 152 -0.87 8.98 -12.33
N PRO A 153 -1.35 7.77 -12.66
CA PRO A 153 -2.41 7.12 -11.89
C PRO A 153 -2.09 7.10 -10.40
N VAL A 154 -3.05 7.48 -9.57
CA VAL A 154 -2.94 7.46 -8.11
C VAL A 154 -3.61 6.19 -7.60
N LYS A 155 -2.85 5.36 -6.89
CA LYS A 155 -3.32 4.11 -6.31
C LYS A 155 -3.62 4.28 -4.82
N THR A 156 -4.68 3.62 -4.37
CA THR A 156 -4.95 3.38 -2.95
C THR A 156 -5.06 1.88 -2.72
N ALA A 157 -4.27 1.35 -1.78
CA ALA A 157 -4.30 -0.06 -1.41
C ALA A 157 -5.50 -0.39 -0.52
N HIS A 158 -6.21 -1.45 -0.86
CA HIS A 158 -7.31 -2.02 -0.09
C HIS A 158 -7.06 -3.50 0.17
N GLY A 159 -7.51 -3.98 1.34
CA GLY A 159 -7.56 -5.41 1.59
C GLY A 159 -8.53 -6.09 0.64
N VAL A 160 -8.24 -7.34 0.30
CA VAL A 160 -9.15 -8.18 -0.48
C VAL A 160 -10.19 -8.78 0.47
N ILE A 161 -11.44 -8.36 0.35
CA ILE A 161 -12.56 -8.80 1.20
C ILE A 161 -13.69 -9.31 0.32
N GLY A 162 -14.35 -10.39 0.75
CA GLY A 162 -15.53 -10.93 0.06
C GLY A 162 -15.23 -11.56 -1.30
N THR A 163 -13.99 -12.00 -1.54
CA THR A 163 -13.61 -12.68 -2.78
C THR A 163 -13.41 -14.18 -2.54
N PRO A 164 -13.51 -15.03 -3.59
CA PRO A 164 -13.21 -16.46 -3.47
C PRO A 164 -11.79 -16.72 -2.93
N LEU A 165 -10.85 -15.82 -3.19
CA LEU A 165 -9.47 -15.92 -2.69
C LEU A 165 -9.43 -15.97 -1.16
N ASN A 166 -10.31 -15.25 -0.45
CA ASN A 166 -10.33 -15.23 1.01
C ASN A 166 -10.58 -16.63 1.61
N ALA A 167 -11.42 -17.44 0.97
CA ALA A 167 -11.77 -18.78 1.45
C ALA A 167 -10.61 -19.77 1.30
N VAL A 168 -9.80 -19.61 0.24
CA VAL A 168 -8.70 -20.53 -0.10
C VAL A 168 -7.33 -20.01 0.33
N TRP A 169 -7.20 -18.73 0.70
CA TRP A 169 -5.94 -18.10 1.09
C TRP A 169 -5.13 -18.87 2.14
N PRO A 170 -5.73 -19.46 3.20
CA PRO A 170 -4.99 -20.23 4.19
C PRO A 170 -4.24 -21.45 3.60
N ALA A 171 -4.70 -21.98 2.46
CA ALA A 171 -4.04 -23.09 1.75
C ALA A 171 -3.12 -22.58 0.62
N VAL A 172 -3.59 -21.57 -0.13
CA VAL A 172 -2.86 -20.98 -1.27
C VAL A 172 -1.58 -20.27 -0.82
N ALA A 173 -1.63 -19.47 0.24
CA ALA A 173 -0.47 -18.69 0.66
C ALA A 173 0.72 -19.60 1.05
N PRO A 174 0.57 -20.64 1.90
CA PRO A 174 1.66 -21.59 2.16
C PRO A 174 2.21 -22.27 0.91
N ALA A 175 1.35 -22.63 -0.06
CA ALA A 175 1.80 -23.23 -1.31
C ALA A 175 2.67 -22.26 -2.14
N ILE A 176 2.27 -20.98 -2.20
CA ILE A 176 3.08 -19.92 -2.82
C ILE A 176 4.44 -19.83 -2.10
N LEU A 177 4.44 -19.76 -0.76
CA LEU A 177 5.68 -19.67 0.02
C LEU A 177 6.61 -20.88 -0.21
N ALA A 178 6.04 -22.09 -0.32
CA ALA A 178 6.79 -23.30 -0.64
C ALA A 178 7.42 -23.22 -2.05
N SER A 179 6.66 -22.71 -3.03
CA SER A 179 7.17 -22.47 -4.39
C SER A 179 8.33 -21.48 -4.39
N LEU A 180 8.19 -20.32 -3.72
CA LEU A 180 9.26 -19.33 -3.58
C LEU A 180 10.52 -19.94 -2.96
N LYS A 181 10.36 -20.70 -1.88
CA LYS A 181 11.46 -21.38 -1.20
C LYS A 181 12.15 -22.41 -2.10
N SER A 182 11.40 -23.19 -2.88
CA SER A 182 11.96 -24.17 -3.80
C SER A 182 12.83 -23.54 -4.91
N ARG A 183 12.52 -22.30 -5.27
CA ARG A 183 13.27 -21.49 -6.25
C ARG A 183 14.39 -20.67 -5.62
N GLY A 184 14.60 -20.76 -4.30
CA GLY A 184 15.59 -19.98 -3.58
C GLY A 184 15.26 -18.48 -3.48
N ILE A 185 14.02 -18.09 -3.77
CA ILE A 185 13.59 -16.68 -3.72
C ILE A 185 13.26 -16.32 -2.27
N LYS A 186 13.94 -15.29 -1.76
CA LYS A 186 13.63 -14.71 -0.45
C LYS A 186 12.45 -13.76 -0.59
N TYR A 187 11.54 -13.82 0.37
CA TYR A 187 10.42 -12.89 0.46
C TYR A 187 10.37 -12.24 1.84
N SER A 188 9.79 -11.07 1.87
CA SER A 188 9.52 -10.28 3.07
C SER A 188 8.03 -10.37 3.42
N ALA A 189 7.14 -10.26 2.43
CA ALA A 189 5.69 -10.32 2.63
C ALA A 189 5.00 -10.90 1.39
N VAL A 190 3.88 -11.58 1.60
CA VAL A 190 2.97 -12.05 0.56
C VAL A 190 1.56 -11.76 1.05
N GLN A 191 0.82 -10.91 0.34
CA GLN A 191 -0.51 -10.48 0.77
C GLN A 191 -1.44 -10.29 -0.43
N PRO A 192 -2.74 -10.57 -0.28
CA PRO A 192 -3.73 -10.21 -1.28
C PRO A 192 -4.12 -8.74 -1.10
N VAL A 193 -4.02 -7.96 -2.17
CA VAL A 193 -4.39 -6.53 -2.20
C VAL A 193 -5.29 -6.25 -3.41
N ARG A 194 -6.08 -5.19 -3.33
CA ARG A 194 -6.72 -4.55 -4.48
C ARG A 194 -6.36 -3.08 -4.48
N PHE A 195 -6.09 -2.53 -5.64
CA PHE A 195 -5.85 -1.10 -5.79
C PHE A 195 -7.09 -0.43 -6.35
N SER A 196 -7.56 0.64 -5.70
CA SER A 196 -8.37 1.61 -6.40
C SER A 196 -7.45 2.60 -7.10
N ILE A 197 -7.83 3.01 -8.31
CA ILE A 197 -6.99 3.77 -9.23
C ILE A 197 -7.79 4.98 -9.69
N VAL A 198 -7.19 6.16 -9.54
CA VAL A 198 -7.66 7.42 -10.13
C VAL A 198 -6.66 7.81 -11.21
N ASP A 199 -7.13 7.96 -12.44
CA ASP A 199 -6.29 8.26 -13.61
C ASP A 199 -6.75 9.57 -14.27
N GLY A 200 -6.07 10.67 -13.92
CA GLY A 200 -6.44 12.01 -14.34
C GLY A 200 -7.84 12.40 -13.89
N ASP A 201 -8.65 12.88 -14.84
CA ASP A 201 -10.03 13.31 -14.59
C ASP A 201 -11.03 12.12 -14.61
N ARG A 202 -10.56 10.88 -14.65
CA ARG A 202 -11.42 9.70 -14.65
C ARG A 202 -11.91 9.37 -13.25
N ASP A 203 -13.10 8.78 -13.19
CA ASP A 203 -13.65 8.23 -11.97
C ASP A 203 -12.75 7.13 -11.39
N GLU A 204 -12.73 7.03 -10.06
CA GLU A 204 -12.03 5.98 -9.33
C GLU A 204 -12.59 4.62 -9.74
N TYR A 205 -11.71 3.72 -10.18
CA TYR A 205 -12.07 2.34 -10.48
C TYR A 205 -11.25 1.35 -9.67
N LEU A 206 -11.84 0.18 -9.42
CA LEU A 206 -11.19 -0.88 -8.65
C LEU A 206 -10.47 -1.85 -9.59
N GLY A 207 -9.16 -2.00 -9.39
CA GLY A 207 -8.32 -2.94 -10.13
C GLY A 207 -8.58 -4.42 -9.78
N PRO A 208 -7.90 -5.34 -10.48
CA PRO A 208 -8.01 -6.77 -10.22
C PRO A 208 -7.48 -7.13 -8.83
N VAL A 209 -7.75 -8.36 -8.39
CA VAL A 209 -7.07 -8.90 -7.21
C VAL A 209 -5.59 -9.04 -7.53
N VAL A 210 -4.75 -8.58 -6.62
CA VAL A 210 -3.29 -8.65 -6.74
C VAL A 210 -2.72 -9.52 -5.62
N VAL A 211 -1.89 -10.49 -5.95
CA VAL A 211 -0.95 -11.10 -4.99
C VAL A 211 0.31 -10.25 -4.97
N TRP A 212 0.46 -9.48 -3.90
CA TRP A 212 1.49 -8.47 -3.75
C TRP A 212 2.65 -9.01 -2.91
N ILE A 213 3.80 -9.19 -3.56
CA ILE A 213 4.95 -9.90 -2.99
C ILE A 213 6.11 -8.93 -2.80
N ALA A 214 6.49 -8.72 -1.54
CA ALA A 214 7.68 -7.96 -1.19
C ALA A 214 8.89 -8.89 -1.20
N ILE A 215 9.96 -8.50 -1.89
CA ILE A 215 11.27 -9.14 -1.76
C ILE A 215 12.26 -8.21 -1.05
N PRO A 216 13.21 -8.75 -0.25
CA PRO A 216 14.29 -7.93 0.28
C PRO A 216 15.11 -7.30 -0.85
N PRO A 217 15.56 -6.05 -0.70
CA PRO A 217 16.44 -5.42 -1.68
C PRO A 217 17.66 -6.30 -1.99
N ASN A 218 18.07 -6.34 -3.26
CA ASN A 218 19.23 -7.10 -3.76
C ASN A 218 19.18 -8.62 -3.54
N SER A 219 18.02 -9.20 -3.19
CA SER A 219 17.90 -10.64 -2.95
C SER A 219 17.54 -11.46 -4.19
N SER A 220 16.85 -10.85 -5.16
CA SER A 220 16.45 -11.47 -6.44
C SER A 220 16.24 -10.38 -7.48
N GLY A 221 16.57 -10.67 -8.74
CA GLY A 221 16.37 -9.75 -9.86
C GLY A 221 15.02 -9.95 -10.57
N ALA A 222 14.66 -9.03 -11.46
CA ALA A 222 13.41 -9.06 -12.22
C ALA A 222 13.20 -10.36 -13.00
N GLY A 223 14.26 -10.91 -13.62
CA GLY A 223 14.21 -12.20 -14.31
C GLY A 223 13.79 -13.36 -13.42
N ALA A 224 14.35 -13.47 -12.21
CA ALA A 224 14.05 -14.57 -11.29
C ALA A 224 12.59 -14.54 -10.81
N VAL A 225 12.04 -13.35 -10.53
CA VAL A 225 10.64 -13.21 -10.11
C VAL A 225 9.66 -13.40 -11.25
N ARG A 226 10.01 -12.98 -12.48
CA ARG A 226 9.25 -13.32 -13.69
C ARG A 226 9.17 -14.84 -13.85
N ASP A 227 10.31 -15.53 -13.78
CA ASP A 227 10.39 -16.98 -14.01
C ASP A 227 9.68 -17.81 -12.92
N ALA A 228 9.50 -17.23 -11.72
CA ALA A 228 8.74 -17.84 -10.62
C ALA A 228 7.23 -17.62 -10.73
N THR A 229 6.80 -16.58 -11.43
CA THR A 229 5.38 -16.20 -11.48
C THR A 229 4.46 -17.28 -12.06
N PRO A 230 4.83 -18.01 -13.14
CA PRO A 230 3.98 -19.07 -13.67
C PRO A 230 3.58 -20.13 -12.63
N ASP A 231 4.46 -20.47 -11.68
CA ASP A 231 4.12 -21.41 -10.61
C ASP A 231 3.08 -20.84 -9.64
N ILE A 232 3.18 -19.56 -9.32
CA ILE A 232 2.22 -18.86 -8.45
C ILE A 232 0.85 -18.79 -9.13
N LEU A 233 0.82 -18.43 -10.41
CA LEU A 233 -0.41 -18.41 -11.21
C LEU A 233 -1.04 -19.79 -11.33
N ARG A 234 -0.23 -20.85 -11.47
CA ARG A 234 -0.72 -22.24 -11.44
C ARG A 234 -1.34 -22.59 -10.10
N ILE A 235 -0.69 -22.28 -8.98
CA ILE A 235 -1.24 -22.53 -7.63
C ILE A 235 -2.60 -21.83 -7.45
N LEU A 236 -2.73 -20.59 -7.92
CA LEU A 236 -3.98 -19.85 -7.88
C LEU A 236 -5.04 -20.49 -8.78
N THR A 237 -4.66 -20.90 -9.99
CA THR A 237 -5.55 -21.55 -10.96
C THR A 237 -6.06 -22.90 -10.47
N ASP A 238 -5.19 -23.72 -9.85
CA ASP A 238 -5.56 -25.01 -9.26
C ASP A 238 -6.56 -24.84 -8.10
N ALA A 239 -6.50 -23.70 -7.41
CA ALA A 239 -7.48 -23.28 -6.41
C ALA A 239 -8.72 -22.58 -6.99
N GLN A 240 -8.90 -22.63 -8.31
CA GLN A 240 -9.99 -21.98 -9.07
C GLN A 240 -10.06 -20.46 -8.91
N ILE A 241 -8.92 -19.83 -8.59
CA ILE A 241 -8.80 -18.39 -8.53
C ILE A 241 -8.22 -17.89 -9.86
N THR A 242 -9.10 -17.30 -10.67
CA THR A 242 -8.77 -16.67 -11.95
C THR A 242 -8.77 -15.14 -11.82
N ASN A 243 -8.25 -14.44 -12.83
CA ASN A 243 -8.19 -12.97 -12.89
C ASN A 243 -7.44 -12.32 -11.72
N VAL A 244 -6.27 -12.89 -11.39
CA VAL A 244 -5.34 -12.36 -10.39
C VAL A 244 -4.07 -11.91 -11.07
N VAL A 245 -3.55 -10.76 -10.66
CA VAL A 245 -2.24 -10.26 -11.06
C VAL A 245 -1.24 -10.57 -9.95
N VAL A 246 -0.03 -11.01 -10.31
CA VAL A 246 1.07 -11.16 -9.37
C VAL A 246 1.99 -9.96 -9.55
N GLU A 247 2.18 -9.17 -8.48
CA GLU A 247 3.03 -7.99 -8.48
C GLU A 247 4.17 -8.15 -7.47
N TRP A 248 5.39 -7.85 -7.91
CA TRP A 248 6.60 -7.97 -7.11
C TRP A 248 7.20 -6.59 -6.88
N TYR A 249 7.60 -6.31 -5.64
CA TYR A 249 8.22 -5.05 -5.29
C TYR A 249 9.38 -5.26 -4.32
N GLN A 250 10.34 -4.34 -4.33
CA GLN A 250 11.38 -4.38 -3.31
C GLN A 250 10.90 -3.69 -2.04
N GLY A 251 11.01 -4.38 -0.92
CA GLY A 251 10.57 -3.87 0.37
C GLY A 251 11.32 -4.50 1.52
N THR A 252 11.74 -3.66 2.47
CA THR A 252 12.32 -4.11 3.73
C THR A 252 11.25 -4.03 4.81
N ILE A 253 11.05 -5.12 5.56
CA ILE A 253 10.25 -5.06 6.77
C ILE A 253 11.06 -4.30 7.82
N LYS A 254 10.58 -3.15 8.26
CA LYS A 254 11.06 -2.52 9.48
C LYS A 254 10.20 -3.02 10.62
N LYS A 255 10.81 -3.74 11.56
CA LYS A 255 10.19 -3.96 12.87
C LYS A 255 10.00 -2.56 13.48
N LEU A 256 8.75 -2.16 13.72
CA LEU A 256 8.49 -0.96 14.51
C LEU A 256 9.04 -1.23 15.91
N ALA A 257 9.89 -0.34 16.42
CA ALA A 257 10.50 -0.50 17.74
C ALA A 257 9.38 -0.63 18.78
N ASP A 258 9.44 -1.68 19.58
CA ASP A 258 8.56 -1.85 20.73
C ASP A 258 8.75 -0.63 21.66
N PRO A 259 7.69 0.07 22.10
CA PRO A 259 7.84 1.18 23.04
C PRO A 259 8.61 0.75 24.30
N PRO A 260 9.45 1.61 24.88
CA PRO A 260 10.18 1.27 26.10
C PRO A 260 9.20 0.92 27.23
N LEU A 261 9.45 -0.22 27.88
CA LEU A 261 8.65 -0.73 28.99
C LEU A 261 8.81 0.20 30.21
N VAL A 262 7.75 0.90 30.59
CA VAL A 262 7.69 1.63 31.86
C VAL A 262 7.12 0.69 32.92
N ALA A 263 7.88 0.42 33.99
CA ALA A 263 7.39 -0.36 35.13
C ALA A 263 6.33 0.46 35.89
N VAL A 264 5.14 -0.10 36.06
CA VAL A 264 4.09 0.47 36.92
C VAL A 264 4.26 -0.16 38.31
N GLU A 265 4.83 0.58 39.26
CA GLU A 265 4.82 0.19 40.67
C GLU A 265 3.44 0.51 41.27
N TYR A 266 2.66 -0.53 41.59
CA TYR A 266 1.52 -0.39 42.49
C TYR A 266 2.01 -0.27 43.94
N ARG A 267 2.02 0.94 44.50
CA ARG A 267 2.09 1.12 45.95
C ARG A 267 0.72 0.90 46.56
N THR A 268 0.44 -0.32 46.99
CA THR A 268 -0.69 -0.59 47.88
C THR A 268 -0.31 -0.19 49.29
N SER A 269 -0.87 0.92 49.79
CA SER A 269 -0.79 1.25 51.21
C SER A 269 -1.70 0.30 52.00
N ALA A 270 -1.11 -0.56 52.82
CA ALA A 270 -1.86 -1.39 53.76
C ALA A 270 -2.44 -0.51 54.88
N ALA A 271 -3.77 -0.52 55.01
CA ALA A 271 -4.45 0.03 56.18
C ALA A 271 -4.16 -0.87 57.40
N ARG A 272 -3.60 -0.29 58.46
CA ARG A 272 -3.48 -0.93 59.78
C ARG A 272 -4.86 -1.01 60.42
N SER A 273 -5.25 -2.21 60.83
CA SER A 273 -6.31 -2.45 61.81
C SER A 273 -5.68 -2.82 63.15
N SER A 274 -5.84 -1.95 64.14
CA SER A 274 -5.99 -2.25 65.58
C SER A 274 -6.25 -0.96 66.32
#